data_AF-A0A949CQ08-F1
#
_entry.id   AF-A0A949CQ08-F1
#
_cell.length_a   1.000
_cell.length_b   1.000
_cell.length_c   1.000
_cell.angle_alpha   90.00
_cell.angle_beta   90.00
_cell.angle_gamma   90.00
#
_symmetry.space_group_name_H-M   'P 1'
#
loop_
_entity.id
_entity.type
_entity.pdbx_description
1 polymer ?
#
loop_
_entity_poly.entity_id
_entity_poly.type
_entity_poly.pdbx_seq_one_letter_code
_entity_poly.pdbx_strand_id
1 'polypeptide(L)'
;ISKGLTTVGLMLPTTPLHDWLIRTVGPLIVTSGNREGEPIAYREYHTCEPLQQMAAICIDHDRPIERAIDDSVVRVMGQQTITLRLARGLAPQSLELHKDDKRFLTPILAVGAHQKVAIAITNGSQALLGPHLGDMETLENRQRFVDHITDLLQLYRVQPGIIVHDTHEDYFTTRWAQDYAIRKGIRAIAVQHHHAHIAAGMIEPGWLHREVIGLAWDGTGLGTDRSIWGGEVLKATVTGFERIACLRPFLLPGGEAAVREPWRIAISLLHEIRRWDENFRYELPPRARKEVQSLLDQPVHSPITSSMGRLFDAVAVLVLANHDPHLDRVDYEGHFAALLESCCDTDATGVYPLPICAPETISFTNGRSLPIPNYLDWRPMIRAILVDMEREVPTSTIAMRFHRTLAFAIRQISEWNDTLPVVLGGGVFQNKILVDLVAEDFAQRSFPLAIPSRIPINDGGIAAGQLAIAREIVAEEYLCA
;
A
#
# COMPACT_ATOMS: atom_id res chain seq x y z
N ILE A 1 -8.72 2.50 23.27
CA ILE A 1 -7.91 3.36 22.38
C ILE A 1 -7.75 2.67 21.03
N SER A 2 -7.23 1.44 20.96
CA SER A 2 -7.10 0.65 19.72
C SER A 2 -7.62 -0.78 19.89
N LYS A 3 -8.95 -0.97 19.81
CA LYS A 3 -9.57 -2.29 20.05
C LYS A 3 -9.04 -3.32 19.04
N GLY A 4 -8.67 -4.51 19.51
CA GLY A 4 -8.17 -5.61 18.67
C GLY A 4 -6.71 -5.48 18.21
N LEU A 5 -6.06 -4.34 18.48
CA LEU A 5 -4.65 -4.13 18.15
C LEU A 5 -3.77 -4.24 19.40
N THR A 6 -2.57 -4.77 19.24
CA THR A 6 -1.55 -4.84 20.30
C THR A 6 -0.68 -3.59 20.38
N THR A 7 -0.93 -2.61 19.52
CA THR A 7 -0.18 -1.36 19.43
C THR A 7 -1.08 -0.13 19.63
N VAL A 8 -0.47 0.95 20.10
CA VAL A 8 -1.10 2.26 20.27
C VAL A 8 -0.16 3.29 19.66
N GLY A 9 -0.68 4.23 18.87
CA GLY A 9 0.08 5.38 18.40
C GLY A 9 0.36 6.33 19.57
N LEU A 10 1.64 6.64 19.80
CA LEU A 10 2.08 7.55 20.85
C LEU A 10 2.70 8.81 20.23
N MET A 11 2.38 9.96 20.83
CA MET A 11 2.96 11.24 20.48
C MET A 11 3.38 11.97 21.76
N LEU A 12 4.56 12.58 21.74
CA LEU A 12 5.03 13.46 22.81
C LEU A 12 4.54 14.89 22.57
N PRO A 13 4.45 15.74 23.61
CA PRO A 13 4.12 17.15 23.45
C PRO A 13 5.03 17.83 22.43
N THR A 14 4.44 18.33 21.34
CA THR A 14 5.18 18.97 20.23
C THR A 14 5.11 20.50 20.23
N THR A 15 4.29 21.08 21.12
CA THR A 15 4.10 22.52 21.27
C THR A 15 4.02 22.90 22.75
N PRO A 16 4.27 24.17 23.12
CA PRO A 16 4.07 24.64 24.50
C PRO A 16 2.63 24.43 25.01
N LEU A 17 1.64 24.53 24.12
CA LEU A 17 0.24 24.26 24.46
C LEU A 17 0.03 22.78 24.81
N HIS A 18 0.61 21.86 24.04
CA HIS A 18 0.54 20.43 24.35
C HIS A 18 1.19 20.10 25.70
N ASP A 19 2.35 20.68 26.01
CA ASP A 19 3.05 20.45 27.28
C ASP A 19 2.22 20.98 28.46
N TRP A 20 1.66 22.20 28.35
CA TRP A 20 0.78 22.77 29.36
C TRP A 20 -0.49 21.93 29.58
N LEU A 21 -1.17 21.52 28.50
CA LEU A 21 -2.36 20.68 28.58
C LEU A 21 -2.07 19.35 29.29
N ILE A 22 -1.04 18.62 28.83
CA ILE A 22 -0.71 17.30 29.38
C ILE A 22 -0.29 17.38 30.85
N ARG A 23 0.43 18.44 31.27
CA ARG A 23 0.75 18.68 32.69
C ARG A 23 -0.49 18.96 33.54
N THR A 24 -1.53 19.53 32.95
CA THR A 24 -2.75 19.94 33.65
C THR A 24 -3.76 18.80 33.75
N VAL A 25 -3.96 18.02 32.67
CA VAL A 25 -5.04 17.02 32.59
C VAL A 25 -4.55 15.58 32.39
N GLY A 26 -3.24 15.36 32.20
CA GLY A 26 -2.67 14.04 31.91
C GLY A 26 -2.65 13.68 30.42
N PRO A 27 -2.45 12.39 30.08
CA PRO A 27 -2.40 11.93 28.69
C PRO A 27 -3.70 12.20 27.93
N LEU A 28 -3.57 12.61 26.67
CA LEU A 28 -4.68 12.99 25.81
C LEU A 28 -4.79 12.07 24.58
N ILE A 29 -6.01 11.82 24.14
CA ILE A 29 -6.26 11.32 22.78
C ILE A 29 -6.18 12.52 21.85
N VAL A 30 -5.26 12.48 20.89
CA VAL A 30 -5.13 13.50 19.85
C VAL A 30 -5.38 12.82 18.51
N THR A 31 -6.36 13.33 17.79
CA THR A 31 -6.72 12.88 16.44
C THR A 31 -6.99 14.12 15.59
N SER A 32 -6.97 13.95 14.26
CA SER A 32 -7.25 15.03 13.33
C SER A 32 -8.68 15.57 13.53
N GLY A 33 -8.81 16.89 13.55
CA GLY A 33 -10.09 17.59 13.73
C GLY A 33 -10.85 17.70 12.41
N ASN A 34 -11.49 16.61 11.97
CA ASN A 34 -12.26 16.53 10.73
C ASN A 34 -13.33 15.42 10.82
N ARG A 35 -14.30 15.46 9.90
CA ARG A 35 -15.15 14.29 9.63
C ARG A 35 -14.34 13.22 8.91
N GLU A 36 -14.76 11.97 9.05
CA GLU A 36 -14.13 10.86 8.35
C GLU A 36 -14.09 11.10 6.84
N GLY A 37 -12.90 10.97 6.24
CA GLY A 37 -12.65 11.20 4.81
C GLY A 37 -12.39 12.65 4.39
N GLU A 38 -12.60 13.64 5.27
CA GLU A 38 -12.30 15.06 5.00
C GLU A 38 -10.88 15.44 5.48
N PRO A 39 -10.25 16.48 4.90
CA PRO A 39 -8.96 16.96 5.35
C PRO A 39 -9.05 17.69 6.70
N ILE A 40 -7.91 17.81 7.40
CA ILE A 40 -7.85 18.55 8.68
C ILE A 40 -8.24 20.03 8.50
N ALA A 41 -9.15 20.51 9.35
CA ALA A 41 -9.57 21.91 9.34
C ALA A 41 -8.52 22.82 9.97
N TYR A 42 -8.28 24.00 9.38
CA TYR A 42 -7.20 24.90 9.84
C TYR A 42 -7.42 26.42 9.68
N ARG A 43 -8.40 26.89 8.90
CA ARG A 43 -8.65 28.35 8.69
C ARG A 43 -9.95 28.87 9.32
N GLU A 44 -10.92 28.00 9.57
CA GLU A 44 -12.32 28.39 9.72
C GLU A 44 -13.06 27.57 10.79
N TYR A 45 -12.39 27.24 11.90
CA TYR A 45 -13.04 26.43 12.95
C TYR A 45 -14.31 27.11 13.52
N HIS A 46 -14.27 28.43 13.71
CA HIS A 46 -15.41 29.21 14.21
C HIS A 46 -16.62 29.25 13.25
N THR A 47 -16.47 28.84 11.99
CA THR A 47 -17.55 28.72 11.00
C THR A 47 -17.80 27.27 10.56
N CYS A 48 -17.00 26.32 11.04
CA CYS A 48 -17.14 24.90 10.74
C CYS A 48 -18.19 24.26 11.67
N GLU A 49 -19.47 24.36 11.29
CA GLU A 49 -20.59 23.70 11.99
C GLU A 49 -20.32 22.23 12.36
N PRO A 50 -19.72 21.38 11.49
CA PRO A 50 -19.38 20.01 11.83
C PRO A 50 -18.54 19.85 13.10
N LEU A 51 -17.49 20.65 13.24
CA LEU A 51 -16.55 20.51 14.34
C LEU A 51 -17.09 21.09 15.64
N GLN A 52 -17.94 22.12 15.52
CA GLN A 52 -18.68 22.68 16.66
C GLN A 52 -19.66 21.66 17.26
N GLN A 53 -20.25 20.79 16.43
CA GLN A 53 -21.12 19.71 16.92
C GLN A 53 -20.34 18.58 17.59
N MET A 54 -19.07 18.38 17.22
CA MET A 54 -18.22 17.30 17.76
C MET A 54 -17.53 17.68 19.07
N ALA A 55 -17.25 18.97 19.31
CA ALA A 55 -16.46 19.42 20.45
C ALA A 55 -17.30 20.19 21.49
N ALA A 56 -17.21 19.77 22.75
CA ALA A 56 -17.82 20.52 23.86
C ALA A 56 -17.07 21.81 24.21
N ILE A 57 -15.76 21.84 23.97
CA ILE A 57 -14.88 22.98 24.24
C ILE A 57 -13.92 23.11 23.04
N CYS A 58 -13.75 24.34 22.57
CA CYS A 58 -12.76 24.69 21.56
C CYS A 58 -11.63 25.50 22.19
N ILE A 59 -10.38 25.10 21.90
CA ILE A 59 -9.17 25.85 22.25
C ILE A 59 -8.52 26.25 20.92
N ASP A 60 -8.42 27.56 20.66
CA ASP A 60 -7.88 28.12 19.41
C ASP A 60 -6.90 29.27 19.70
N HIS A 61 -6.21 29.76 18.66
CA HIS A 61 -5.26 30.87 18.73
C HIS A 61 -5.36 31.81 17.51
N ASP A 62 -4.89 33.04 17.66
CA ASP A 62 -4.89 34.07 16.61
C ASP A 62 -3.74 33.95 15.59
N ARG A 63 -2.87 32.95 15.72
CA ARG A 63 -1.79 32.69 14.76
C ARG A 63 -2.31 31.93 13.53
N PRO A 64 -2.35 32.51 12.33
CA PRO A 64 -2.87 31.82 11.16
C PRO A 64 -2.03 30.58 10.80
N ILE A 65 -2.71 29.49 10.46
CA ILE A 65 -2.06 28.31 9.86
C ILE A 65 -2.09 28.50 8.35
N GLU A 66 -0.93 28.74 7.74
CA GLU A 66 -0.84 28.95 6.29
C GLU A 66 -1.10 27.65 5.53
N ARG A 67 -0.53 26.53 6.02
CA ARG A 67 -0.60 25.21 5.40
C ARG A 67 -0.89 24.15 6.45
N ALA A 68 -2.06 23.53 6.34
CA ALA A 68 -2.40 22.35 7.13
C ALA A 68 -1.52 21.16 6.77
N ILE A 69 -1.00 20.50 7.79
CA ILE A 69 -0.22 19.29 7.65
C ILE A 69 -0.61 18.31 8.76
N ASP A 70 -0.86 17.07 8.37
CA ASP A 70 -1.18 15.99 9.29
C ASP A 70 0.04 15.60 10.13
N ASP A 71 -0.17 14.86 11.21
CA ASP A 71 0.92 14.30 12.00
C ASP A 71 1.60 13.16 11.24
N SER A 72 2.94 13.12 11.28
CA SER A 72 3.69 11.98 10.76
C SER A 72 3.43 10.74 11.61
N VAL A 73 3.40 9.58 10.97
CA VAL A 73 3.29 8.28 11.64
C VAL A 73 4.49 7.44 11.24
N VAL A 74 5.23 6.95 12.23
CA VAL A 74 6.37 6.06 12.05
C VAL A 74 6.19 4.81 12.91
N ARG A 75 6.82 3.71 12.49
CA ARG A 75 6.79 2.42 13.20
C ARG A 75 8.17 1.77 13.13
N VAL A 76 8.61 1.14 14.23
CA VAL A 76 9.88 0.40 14.25
C VAL A 76 9.65 -1.03 13.76
N MET A 77 10.22 -1.39 12.60
CA MET A 77 10.13 -2.70 11.97
C MET A 77 11.46 -3.03 11.30
N GLY A 78 11.87 -4.31 11.28
CA GLY A 78 13.16 -4.74 10.74
C GLY A 78 14.35 -4.00 11.37
N GLN A 79 14.27 -3.72 12.67
CA GLN A 79 15.26 -2.94 13.44
C GLN A 79 15.48 -1.48 12.97
N GLN A 80 14.59 -0.92 12.15
CA GLN A 80 14.67 0.46 11.68
C GLN A 80 13.35 1.20 11.82
N THR A 81 13.41 2.53 11.79
CA THR A 81 12.21 3.38 11.80
C THR A 81 11.67 3.48 10.38
N ILE A 82 10.44 3.04 10.16
CA ILE A 82 9.76 3.08 8.88
C ILE A 82 8.63 4.10 8.94
N THR A 83 8.56 4.96 7.93
CA THR A 83 7.53 5.97 7.79
C THR A 83 6.27 5.35 7.19
N LEU A 84 5.15 5.44 7.91
CA LEU A 84 3.84 5.02 7.41
C LEU A 84 3.06 6.20 6.81
N ARG A 85 3.21 7.38 7.43
CA ARG A 85 2.66 8.64 6.95
C ARG A 85 3.74 9.72 7.03
N LEU A 86 4.18 10.20 5.87
CA LEU A 86 5.14 11.29 5.76
C LEU A 86 4.41 12.63 5.87
N ALA A 87 4.52 13.33 6.99
CA ALA A 87 3.84 14.61 7.20
C ALA A 87 4.62 15.51 8.18
N ARG A 88 3.99 16.08 9.21
CA ARG A 88 4.62 17.07 10.11
C ARG A 88 5.94 16.56 10.70
N GLY A 89 6.99 17.39 10.62
CA GLY A 89 8.32 17.11 11.18
C GLY A 89 9.23 16.23 10.32
N LEU A 90 8.68 15.55 9.30
CA LEU A 90 9.45 14.72 8.36
C LEU A 90 9.37 15.25 6.92
N ALA A 91 8.20 15.74 6.51
CA ALA A 91 7.97 16.32 5.19
C ALA A 91 8.37 17.81 5.13
N PRO A 92 8.77 18.33 3.96
CA PRO A 92 9.04 17.59 2.73
C PRO A 92 10.33 16.77 2.82
N GLN A 93 10.31 15.58 2.22
CA GLN A 93 11.43 14.65 2.25
C GLN A 93 12.31 14.84 1.00
N SER A 94 13.59 15.17 1.18
CA SER A 94 14.54 15.20 0.06
C SER A 94 14.77 13.79 -0.51
N LEU A 95 14.77 13.70 -1.84
CA LEU A 95 15.02 12.49 -2.61
C LEU A 95 16.40 12.59 -3.25
N GLU A 96 17.27 11.62 -2.97
CA GLU A 96 18.63 11.59 -3.48
C GLU A 96 18.69 10.96 -4.88
N LEU A 97 18.22 11.72 -5.87
CA LEU A 97 18.25 11.34 -7.28
C LEU A 97 19.48 12.01 -7.94
N HIS A 98 20.68 11.47 -7.73
CA HIS A 98 22.02 11.92 -8.19
C HIS A 98 22.15 13.36 -8.74
N LYS A 99 22.97 14.17 -8.05
CA LYS A 99 23.21 15.59 -8.35
C LYS A 99 24.23 15.78 -9.49
N ASP A 100 24.09 16.89 -10.22
CA ASP A 100 25.07 17.47 -11.15
C ASP A 100 25.16 16.90 -12.58
N ASP A 101 24.12 16.20 -13.03
CA ASP A 101 24.03 15.76 -14.42
C ASP A 101 22.99 16.57 -15.20
N LYS A 102 23.47 17.24 -16.26
CA LYS A 102 22.69 18.14 -17.12
C LYS A 102 21.48 17.45 -17.78
N ARG A 103 21.50 16.11 -17.90
CA ARG A 103 20.37 15.32 -18.40
C ARG A 103 19.12 15.42 -17.53
N PHE A 104 19.27 15.81 -16.26
CA PHE A 104 18.18 15.81 -15.28
C PHE A 104 17.69 17.21 -14.90
N LEU A 105 17.95 18.23 -15.73
CA LEU A 105 17.56 19.61 -15.43
C LEU A 105 16.08 19.91 -15.68
N THR A 106 15.38 19.07 -16.45
CA THR A 106 13.95 19.26 -16.74
C THR A 106 13.13 19.14 -15.47
N PRO A 107 12.37 20.17 -15.06
CA PRO A 107 11.51 20.07 -13.89
C PRO A 107 10.33 19.11 -14.13
N ILE A 108 10.06 18.24 -13.16
CA ILE A 108 9.04 17.19 -13.23
C ILE A 108 8.12 17.28 -12.02
N LEU A 109 6.82 17.08 -12.23
CA LEU A 109 5.81 16.87 -11.19
C LEU A 109 5.27 15.43 -11.27
N ALA A 110 5.38 14.66 -10.21
CA ALA A 110 4.76 13.35 -10.07
C ALA A 110 3.57 13.43 -9.10
N VAL A 111 2.39 12.97 -9.53
CA VAL A 111 1.14 13.18 -8.80
C VAL A 111 0.73 12.04 -7.87
N GLY A 112 1.49 10.93 -7.86
CA GLY A 112 1.24 9.80 -6.97
C GLY A 112 0.14 8.87 -7.46
N ALA A 113 -0.43 8.13 -6.50
CA ALA A 113 -1.52 7.17 -6.70
C ALA A 113 -2.89 7.84 -6.44
N HIS A 114 -3.84 7.12 -5.84
CA HIS A 114 -5.18 7.63 -5.49
C HIS A 114 -5.48 7.56 -3.99
N GLN A 115 -4.86 6.61 -3.28
CA GLN A 115 -4.90 6.49 -1.84
C GLN A 115 -3.60 7.03 -1.23
N LYS A 116 -3.68 7.53 0.00
CA LYS A 116 -2.59 8.10 0.80
C LYS A 116 -1.68 9.06 0.03
N VAL A 117 -2.25 9.82 -0.90
CA VAL A 117 -1.51 10.56 -1.92
C VAL A 117 -0.47 11.49 -1.29
N ALA A 118 0.71 11.49 -1.88
CA ALA A 118 1.70 12.55 -1.78
C ALA A 118 2.16 12.89 -3.21
N ILE A 119 2.68 14.10 -3.41
CA ILE A 119 3.24 14.53 -4.70
C ILE A 119 4.75 14.65 -4.59
N ALA A 120 5.46 14.45 -5.69
CA ALA A 120 6.90 14.67 -5.75
C ALA A 120 7.25 15.65 -6.86
N ILE A 121 8.25 16.49 -6.62
CA ILE A 121 8.73 17.47 -7.60
C ILE A 121 10.25 17.41 -7.72
N THR A 122 10.76 17.74 -8.89
CA THR A 122 12.15 18.15 -9.08
C THR A 122 12.20 19.48 -9.83
N ASN A 123 13.15 20.32 -9.46
CA ASN A 123 13.48 21.55 -10.19
C ASN A 123 14.78 21.41 -11.01
N GLY A 124 15.27 20.18 -11.15
CA GLY A 124 16.52 19.83 -11.81
C GLY A 124 17.75 19.84 -10.90
N SER A 125 17.72 20.59 -9.80
CA SER A 125 18.82 20.63 -8.81
C SER A 125 18.50 19.86 -7.52
N GLN A 126 17.22 19.73 -7.19
CA GLN A 126 16.74 19.08 -5.98
C GLN A 126 15.39 18.43 -6.25
N ALA A 127 15.22 17.24 -5.68
CA ALA A 127 14.00 16.44 -5.73
C ALA A 127 13.43 16.28 -4.33
N LEU A 128 12.10 16.36 -4.21
CA LEU A 128 11.38 16.37 -2.95
C LEU A 128 10.10 15.55 -3.07
N LEU A 129 9.78 14.81 -2.02
CA LEU A 129 8.47 14.22 -1.77
C LEU A 129 7.72 15.09 -0.75
N GLY A 130 6.53 15.53 -1.12
CA GLY A 130 5.65 16.35 -0.29
C GLY A 130 5.00 15.57 0.86
N PRO A 131 4.25 16.27 1.74
CA PRO A 131 3.49 15.62 2.80
C PRO A 131 2.32 14.80 2.24
N HIS A 132 1.81 13.90 3.08
CA HIS A 132 0.55 13.20 2.88
C HIS A 132 -0.62 14.17 2.72
N LEU A 133 -1.48 13.90 1.74
CA LEU A 133 -2.65 14.70 1.35
C LEU A 133 -3.98 13.95 1.54
N GLY A 134 -3.94 12.66 1.90
CA GLY A 134 -5.12 11.82 2.10
C GLY A 134 -5.56 11.07 0.85
N ASP A 135 -6.79 10.57 0.88
CA ASP A 135 -7.39 9.75 -0.19
C ASP A 135 -8.26 10.60 -1.10
N MET A 136 -8.20 10.37 -2.42
CA MET A 136 -8.88 11.21 -3.43
C MET A 136 -10.36 10.84 -3.63
N GLU A 137 -11.02 10.34 -2.59
CA GLU A 137 -12.44 9.95 -2.59
C GLU A 137 -13.38 11.15 -2.46
N THR A 138 -13.01 12.16 -1.67
CA THR A 138 -13.85 13.32 -1.35
C THR A 138 -13.46 14.55 -2.18
N LEU A 139 -14.40 15.48 -2.36
CA LEU A 139 -14.14 16.72 -3.09
C LEU A 139 -13.14 17.60 -2.34
N GLU A 140 -13.21 17.59 -1.01
CA GLU A 140 -12.39 18.37 -0.10
C GLU A 140 -10.91 17.95 -0.19
N ASN A 141 -10.62 16.64 -0.20
CA ASN A 141 -9.25 16.15 -0.39
C ASN A 141 -8.73 16.47 -1.79
N ARG A 142 -9.58 16.37 -2.83
CA ARG A 142 -9.22 16.73 -4.20
C ARG A 142 -8.87 18.22 -4.31
N GLN A 143 -9.63 19.09 -3.66
CA GLN A 143 -9.33 20.52 -3.62
C GLN A 143 -8.02 20.78 -2.87
N ARG A 144 -7.82 20.18 -1.70
CA ARG A 144 -6.56 20.26 -0.93
C ARG A 144 -5.36 19.81 -1.78
N PHE A 145 -5.52 18.76 -2.58
CA PHE A 145 -4.48 18.29 -3.49
C PHE A 145 -4.11 19.33 -4.55
N VAL A 146 -5.10 19.96 -5.22
CA VAL A 146 -4.85 20.99 -6.24
C VAL A 146 -4.21 22.25 -5.63
N ASP A 147 -4.71 22.68 -4.48
CA ASP A 147 -4.16 23.83 -3.75
C ASP A 147 -2.71 23.56 -3.34
N HIS A 148 -2.44 22.36 -2.82
CA HIS A 148 -1.10 21.94 -2.41
C HIS A 148 -0.12 21.91 -3.58
N ILE A 149 -0.52 21.41 -4.75
CA ILE A 149 0.33 21.46 -5.96
C ILE A 149 0.68 22.91 -6.30
N THR A 150 -0.32 23.78 -6.32
CA THR A 150 -0.13 25.20 -6.67
C THR A 150 0.87 25.86 -5.71
N ASP A 151 0.64 25.67 -4.41
CA ASP A 151 1.50 26.16 -3.34
C ASP A 151 2.94 25.64 -3.44
N LEU A 152 3.11 24.33 -3.64
CA LEU A 152 4.41 23.69 -3.68
C LEU A 152 5.22 24.14 -4.90
N LEU A 153 4.59 24.22 -6.07
CA LEU A 153 5.23 24.71 -7.29
C LEU A 153 5.64 26.18 -7.15
N GLN A 154 4.81 27.02 -6.52
CA GLN A 154 5.16 28.42 -6.26
C GLN A 154 6.32 28.54 -5.25
N LEU A 155 6.26 27.79 -4.14
CA LEU A 155 7.26 27.82 -3.08
C LEU A 155 8.65 27.44 -3.59
N TYR A 156 8.73 26.36 -4.39
CA TYR A 156 9.99 25.86 -4.95
C TYR A 156 10.32 26.45 -6.33
N ARG A 157 9.50 27.39 -6.83
CA ARG A 157 9.63 28.05 -8.13
C ARG A 157 9.81 27.06 -9.28
N VAL A 158 9.01 26.00 -9.26
CA VAL A 158 9.03 24.91 -10.24
C VAL A 158 8.02 25.19 -11.32
N GLN A 159 8.47 25.15 -12.58
CA GLN A 159 7.60 25.12 -13.76
C GLN A 159 7.79 23.76 -14.43
N PRO A 160 6.94 22.76 -14.14
CA PRO A 160 7.11 21.41 -14.67
C PRO A 160 7.02 21.42 -16.19
N GLY A 161 8.03 20.87 -16.86
CA GLY A 161 7.97 20.54 -18.28
C GLY A 161 7.39 19.14 -18.54
N ILE A 162 7.27 18.34 -17.48
CA ILE A 162 6.77 16.97 -17.50
C ILE A 162 5.88 16.75 -16.27
N ILE A 163 4.78 16.04 -16.48
CA ILE A 163 3.93 15.52 -15.40
C ILE A 163 3.87 14.00 -15.48
N VAL A 164 3.90 13.34 -14.32
CA VAL A 164 3.94 11.87 -14.20
C VAL A 164 2.75 11.42 -13.38
N HIS A 165 2.07 10.38 -13.83
CA HIS A 165 0.89 9.84 -13.19
C HIS A 165 0.86 8.30 -13.25
N ASP A 166 -0.05 7.68 -12.49
CA ASP A 166 -0.28 6.24 -12.54
C ASP A 166 -0.92 5.82 -13.88
N THR A 167 -0.66 4.60 -14.32
CA THR A 167 -1.38 3.97 -15.44
C THR A 167 -2.90 3.83 -15.24
N HIS A 168 -3.40 3.92 -14.01
CA HIS A 168 -4.83 3.80 -13.74
C HIS A 168 -5.64 4.99 -14.26
N GLU A 169 -6.45 4.77 -15.30
CA GLU A 169 -7.21 5.81 -16.02
C GLU A 169 -8.32 6.47 -15.17
N ASP A 170 -8.90 5.73 -14.21
CA ASP A 170 -9.97 6.25 -13.35
C ASP A 170 -9.51 7.00 -12.11
N TYR A 171 -8.21 7.01 -11.80
CA TYR A 171 -7.71 7.78 -10.68
C TYR A 171 -7.92 9.27 -10.89
N PHE A 172 -8.35 9.96 -9.83
CA PHE A 172 -8.51 11.42 -9.89
C PHE A 172 -7.17 12.10 -10.25
N THR A 173 -6.07 11.66 -9.64
CA THR A 173 -4.73 12.18 -9.89
C THR A 173 -4.31 12.00 -11.35
N THR A 174 -4.58 10.83 -11.95
CA THR A 174 -4.33 10.56 -13.38
C THR A 174 -5.11 11.50 -14.29
N ARG A 175 -6.43 11.59 -14.11
CA ARG A 175 -7.27 12.47 -14.95
C ARG A 175 -6.87 13.93 -14.79
N TRP A 176 -6.63 14.38 -13.56
CA TRP A 176 -6.15 15.73 -13.28
C TRP A 176 -4.80 16.01 -13.96
N ALA A 177 -3.87 15.06 -13.91
CA ALA A 177 -2.54 15.20 -14.52
C ALA A 177 -2.62 15.30 -16.05
N GLN A 178 -3.46 14.49 -16.69
CA GLN A 178 -3.70 14.53 -18.14
C GLN A 178 -4.31 15.87 -18.56
N ASP A 179 -5.34 16.35 -17.84
CA ASP A 179 -5.94 17.65 -18.11
C ASP A 179 -4.95 18.80 -17.88
N TYR A 180 -4.12 18.71 -16.84
CA TYR A 180 -3.06 19.67 -16.57
C TYR A 180 -2.02 19.68 -17.70
N ALA A 181 -1.60 18.51 -18.18
CA ALA A 181 -0.66 18.37 -19.29
C ALA A 181 -1.17 19.05 -20.56
N ILE A 182 -2.44 18.79 -20.93
CA ILE A 182 -3.08 19.39 -22.10
C ILE A 182 -3.15 20.92 -21.96
N ARG A 183 -3.62 21.42 -20.82
CA ARG A 183 -3.77 22.89 -20.59
C ARG A 183 -2.44 23.63 -20.60
N LYS A 184 -1.36 23.00 -20.13
CA LYS A 184 -0.03 23.61 -20.07
C LYS A 184 0.83 23.32 -21.29
N GLY A 185 0.41 22.43 -22.18
CA GLY A 185 1.20 21.99 -23.33
C GLY A 185 2.48 21.27 -22.93
N ILE A 186 2.43 20.48 -21.84
CA ILE A 186 3.57 19.73 -21.30
C ILE A 186 3.38 18.23 -21.50
N ARG A 187 4.49 17.47 -21.42
CA ARG A 187 4.46 16.02 -21.60
C ARG A 187 3.87 15.32 -20.37
N ALA A 188 2.98 14.36 -20.60
CA ALA A 188 2.53 13.40 -19.58
C ALA A 188 3.26 12.05 -19.75
N ILE A 189 3.68 11.45 -18.64
CA ILE A 189 4.28 10.09 -18.59
C ILE A 189 3.44 9.24 -17.64
N ALA A 190 2.94 8.11 -18.14
CA ALA A 190 2.26 7.11 -17.32
C ALA A 190 3.27 6.10 -16.77
N VAL A 191 3.20 5.80 -15.48
CA VAL A 191 4.07 4.86 -14.79
C VAL A 191 3.23 3.79 -14.11
N GLN A 192 3.65 2.53 -14.22
CA GLN A 192 2.94 1.42 -13.62
C GLN A 192 3.10 1.43 -12.09
N HIS A 193 1.98 1.22 -11.39
CA HIS A 193 1.87 1.34 -9.93
C HIS A 193 2.93 0.54 -9.14
N HIS A 194 3.06 -0.75 -9.44
CA HIS A 194 3.96 -1.65 -8.71
C HIS A 194 5.43 -1.39 -9.06
N HIS A 195 5.73 -1.02 -10.30
CA HIS A 195 7.04 -0.54 -10.71
C HIS A 195 7.43 0.73 -9.95
N ALA A 196 6.49 1.66 -9.74
CA ALA A 196 6.72 2.84 -8.91
C ALA A 196 7.03 2.49 -7.44
N HIS A 197 6.33 1.52 -6.83
CA HIS A 197 6.69 1.02 -5.49
C HIS A 197 8.13 0.53 -5.43
N ILE A 198 8.54 -0.30 -6.39
CA ILE A 198 9.91 -0.84 -6.43
C ILE A 198 10.93 0.27 -6.68
N ALA A 199 10.70 1.15 -7.64
CA ALA A 199 11.59 2.27 -7.92
C ALA A 199 11.72 3.22 -6.71
N ALA A 200 10.64 3.46 -5.96
CA ALA A 200 10.69 4.24 -4.73
C ALA A 200 11.63 3.60 -3.70
N GLY A 201 11.57 2.27 -3.53
CA GLY A 201 12.47 1.53 -2.63
C GLY A 201 13.90 1.40 -3.10
N MET A 202 14.19 1.69 -4.37
CA MET A 202 15.55 1.76 -4.91
C MET A 202 16.25 3.09 -4.61
N ILE A 203 15.52 4.15 -4.23
CA ILE A 203 16.07 5.50 -4.04
C ILE A 203 17.01 5.57 -2.83
N GLU A 204 16.53 5.20 -1.65
CA GLU A 204 17.30 5.31 -0.39
C GLU A 204 18.61 4.52 -0.38
N PRO A 205 18.67 3.26 -0.87
CA PRO A 205 19.93 2.53 -0.95
C PRO A 205 20.82 2.96 -2.13
N GLY A 206 20.37 3.90 -2.98
CA GLY A 206 21.11 4.37 -4.15
C GLY A 206 21.18 3.34 -5.28
N TRP A 207 20.17 2.48 -5.44
CA TRP A 207 20.18 1.34 -6.38
C TRP A 207 19.50 1.62 -7.72
N LEU A 208 19.21 2.88 -8.06
CA LEU A 208 18.57 3.24 -9.34
C LEU A 208 19.34 2.75 -10.58
N HIS A 209 20.65 2.54 -10.46
CA HIS A 209 21.53 2.01 -11.51
C HIS A 209 21.61 0.47 -11.56
N ARG A 210 20.92 -0.24 -10.66
CA ARG A 210 20.97 -1.71 -10.54
C ARG A 210 19.70 -2.35 -11.08
N GLU A 211 19.82 -3.61 -11.47
CA GLU A 211 18.69 -4.52 -11.59
C GLU A 211 18.39 -5.13 -10.20
N VAL A 212 17.13 -5.32 -9.86
CA VAL A 212 16.66 -5.79 -8.55
C VAL A 212 15.55 -6.84 -8.68
N ILE A 213 15.36 -7.64 -7.63
CA ILE A 213 14.13 -8.42 -7.41
C ILE A 213 13.21 -7.59 -6.50
N GLY A 214 12.13 -7.07 -7.05
CA GLY A 214 11.14 -6.28 -6.34
C GLY A 214 9.93 -7.11 -5.94
N LEU A 215 9.59 -7.16 -4.65
CA LEU A 215 8.32 -7.69 -4.18
C LEU A 215 7.36 -6.53 -3.98
N ALA A 216 6.35 -6.44 -4.85
CA ALA A 216 5.35 -5.38 -4.83
C ALA A 216 4.03 -5.97 -4.30
N TRP A 217 3.90 -6.03 -2.97
CA TRP A 217 2.75 -6.65 -2.29
C TRP A 217 1.88 -5.57 -1.67
N ASP A 218 0.65 -5.46 -2.17
CA ASP A 218 -0.26 -4.37 -1.88
C ASP A 218 -1.72 -4.80 -1.89
N GLY A 219 -2.63 -3.87 -1.62
CA GLY A 219 -4.07 -4.04 -1.73
C GLY A 219 -4.55 -4.04 -3.18
N THR A 220 -4.27 -2.99 -3.94
CA THR A 220 -4.85 -2.79 -5.27
C THR A 220 -3.94 -1.93 -6.11
N GLY A 221 -3.55 -2.39 -7.29
CA GLY A 221 -3.02 -1.53 -8.35
C GLY A 221 -3.33 -2.09 -9.73
N LEU A 222 -3.51 -1.23 -10.74
CA LEU A 222 -3.85 -1.68 -12.07
C LEU A 222 -2.67 -2.41 -12.73
N GLY A 223 -2.90 -3.66 -13.10
CA GLY A 223 -1.95 -4.46 -13.85
C GLY A 223 -1.91 -4.08 -15.33
N THR A 224 -0.81 -4.42 -16.01
CA THR A 224 -0.68 -4.21 -17.46
C THR A 224 -1.63 -5.09 -18.28
N ASP A 225 -2.16 -6.16 -17.66
CA ASP A 225 -3.19 -7.06 -18.19
C ASP A 225 -4.63 -6.63 -17.82
N ARG A 226 -4.79 -5.43 -17.25
CA ARG A 226 -6.06 -4.88 -16.71
C ARG A 226 -6.67 -5.70 -15.57
N SER A 227 -5.94 -6.64 -14.98
CA SER A 227 -6.30 -7.25 -13.70
C SER A 227 -5.83 -6.38 -12.53
N ILE A 228 -6.30 -6.69 -11.32
CA ILE A 228 -5.86 -5.98 -10.11
C ILE A 228 -4.65 -6.72 -9.54
N TRP A 229 -3.48 -6.11 -9.67
CA TRP A 229 -2.24 -6.61 -9.07
C TRP A 229 -2.15 -6.22 -7.59
N GLY A 230 -1.25 -6.90 -6.88
CA GLY A 230 -0.96 -6.63 -5.47
C GLY A 230 -0.20 -7.76 -4.77
N GLY A 231 0.31 -8.74 -5.51
CA GLY A 231 1.10 -9.85 -4.98
C GLY A 231 2.22 -10.20 -5.94
N GLU A 232 2.85 -9.18 -6.52
CA GLU A 232 3.74 -9.34 -7.68
C GLU A 232 5.21 -9.48 -7.25
N VAL A 233 5.95 -10.23 -8.05
CA VAL A 233 7.41 -10.25 -8.04
C VAL A 233 7.89 -9.74 -9.38
N LEU A 234 8.65 -8.65 -9.34
CA LEU A 234 9.17 -7.97 -10.51
C LEU A 234 10.69 -8.14 -10.56
N LYS A 235 11.23 -8.47 -11.72
CA LYS A 235 12.65 -8.23 -12.02
C LYS A 235 12.72 -6.84 -12.66
N ALA A 236 13.31 -5.87 -11.96
CA ALA A 236 13.14 -4.46 -12.33
C ALA A 236 14.46 -3.69 -12.37
N THR A 237 14.55 -2.75 -13.32
CA THR A 237 15.44 -1.60 -13.29
C THR A 237 14.60 -0.34 -13.01
N VAL A 238 15.24 0.82 -12.93
CA VAL A 238 14.48 2.08 -12.81
C VAL A 238 13.64 2.38 -14.06
N THR A 239 14.00 1.92 -15.26
CA THR A 239 13.25 2.24 -16.50
C THR A 239 12.39 1.11 -17.03
N GLY A 240 12.50 -0.11 -16.51
CA GLY A 240 11.71 -1.25 -16.97
C GLY A 240 11.53 -2.34 -15.93
N PHE A 241 10.61 -3.26 -16.19
CA PHE A 241 10.39 -4.43 -15.35
C PHE A 241 9.84 -5.62 -16.14
N GLU A 242 10.09 -6.81 -15.61
CA GLU A 242 9.49 -8.08 -16.02
C GLU A 242 8.70 -8.66 -14.83
N ARG A 243 7.45 -9.07 -15.05
CA ARG A 243 6.64 -9.77 -14.05
C ARG A 243 7.04 -11.24 -14.02
N ILE A 244 7.93 -11.62 -13.11
CA ILE A 244 8.52 -12.97 -13.07
C ILE A 244 7.75 -13.95 -12.17
N ALA A 245 6.97 -13.42 -11.22
CA ALA A 245 5.99 -14.21 -10.48
C ALA A 245 4.84 -13.38 -9.92
N CYS A 246 3.76 -14.05 -9.49
CA CYS A 246 2.64 -13.43 -8.80
C CYS A 246 2.02 -14.35 -7.75
N LEU A 247 1.15 -13.81 -6.91
CA LEU A 247 0.19 -14.63 -6.17
C LEU A 247 -0.80 -15.25 -7.15
N ARG A 248 -1.21 -16.51 -6.94
CA ARG A 248 -2.26 -17.14 -7.73
C ARG A 248 -3.51 -16.24 -7.77
N PRO A 249 -3.92 -15.73 -8.95
CA PRO A 249 -5.05 -14.84 -9.04
C PRO A 249 -6.39 -15.53 -8.71
N PHE A 250 -7.31 -14.77 -8.15
CA PHE A 250 -8.67 -15.16 -7.77
C PHE A 250 -9.67 -14.04 -8.12
N LEU A 251 -10.96 -14.29 -7.92
CA LEU A 251 -12.03 -13.32 -8.24
C LEU A 251 -12.40 -12.44 -7.03
N LEU A 252 -12.72 -11.17 -7.25
CA LEU A 252 -13.29 -10.25 -6.24
C LEU A 252 -14.78 -10.03 -6.48
N PRO A 253 -15.68 -10.88 -5.93
CA PRO A 253 -17.10 -10.76 -6.19
C PRO A 253 -17.70 -9.48 -5.58
N GLY A 254 -18.16 -8.59 -6.46
CA GLY A 254 -18.64 -7.24 -6.14
C GLY A 254 -17.57 -6.15 -6.20
N GLY A 255 -16.35 -6.45 -6.65
CA GLY A 255 -15.24 -5.48 -6.76
C GLY A 255 -14.96 -4.79 -5.42
N GLU A 256 -15.17 -3.47 -5.37
CA GLU A 256 -15.06 -2.67 -4.14
C GLU A 256 -15.92 -3.17 -2.97
N ALA A 257 -17.05 -3.83 -3.23
CA ALA A 257 -17.83 -4.45 -2.17
C ALA A 257 -17.03 -5.56 -1.47
N ALA A 258 -16.22 -6.33 -2.19
CA ALA A 258 -15.37 -7.38 -1.59
C ALA A 258 -14.25 -6.79 -0.73
N VAL A 259 -13.75 -5.60 -1.07
CA VAL A 259 -12.77 -4.87 -0.25
C VAL A 259 -13.41 -4.42 1.06
N ARG A 260 -14.64 -3.88 1.01
CA ARG A 260 -15.37 -3.45 2.22
C ARG A 260 -15.88 -4.63 3.06
N GLU A 261 -16.21 -5.74 2.43
CA GLU A 261 -16.81 -6.93 3.05
C GLU A 261 -15.96 -8.18 2.74
N PRO A 262 -14.80 -8.38 3.41
CA PRO A 262 -13.83 -9.39 3.03
C PRO A 262 -14.29 -10.84 3.09
N TRP A 263 -15.41 -11.12 3.77
CA TRP A 263 -16.03 -12.44 3.75
C TRP A 263 -16.44 -12.87 2.33
N ARG A 264 -16.67 -11.91 1.42
CA ARG A 264 -16.87 -12.16 -0.02
C ARG A 264 -15.63 -12.76 -0.66
N ILE A 265 -14.44 -12.27 -0.28
CA ILE A 265 -13.16 -12.78 -0.77
C ILE A 265 -12.94 -14.20 -0.26
N ALA A 266 -13.20 -14.45 1.03
CA ALA A 266 -13.09 -15.78 1.62
C ALA A 266 -14.01 -16.80 0.90
N ILE A 267 -15.24 -16.42 0.52
CA ILE A 267 -16.11 -17.27 -0.31
C ILE A 267 -15.47 -17.57 -1.67
N SER A 268 -14.87 -16.57 -2.31
CA SER A 268 -14.19 -16.72 -3.61
C SER A 268 -13.04 -17.73 -3.51
N LEU A 269 -12.18 -17.60 -2.50
CA LEU A 269 -11.06 -18.52 -2.28
C LEU A 269 -11.54 -19.96 -2.05
N LEU A 270 -12.54 -20.14 -1.18
CA LEU A 270 -13.10 -21.47 -0.91
C LEU A 270 -13.76 -22.08 -2.15
N HIS A 271 -14.40 -21.27 -2.98
CA HIS A 271 -14.97 -21.74 -4.25
C HIS A 271 -13.89 -22.23 -5.19
N GLU A 272 -12.77 -21.52 -5.31
CA GLU A 272 -11.64 -21.97 -6.12
C GLU A 272 -10.96 -23.23 -5.57
N ILE A 273 -10.85 -23.40 -4.26
CA ILE A 273 -10.36 -24.65 -3.66
C ILE A 273 -11.29 -25.83 -4.01
N ARG A 274 -12.62 -25.65 -3.99
CA ARG A 274 -13.57 -26.70 -4.39
C ARG A 274 -13.41 -27.15 -5.84
N ARG A 275 -13.00 -26.24 -6.73
CA ARG A 275 -12.70 -26.56 -8.14
C ARG A 275 -11.37 -27.28 -8.29
N TRP A 276 -10.44 -27.09 -7.36
CA TRP A 276 -9.13 -27.73 -7.35
C TRP A 276 -9.15 -29.11 -6.65
N ASP A 277 -9.95 -29.26 -5.60
CA ASP A 277 -10.12 -30.50 -4.83
C ASP A 277 -11.61 -30.78 -4.61
N GLU A 278 -12.15 -31.75 -5.36
CA GLU A 278 -13.55 -32.19 -5.28
C GLU A 278 -13.91 -32.79 -3.91
N ASN A 279 -12.94 -33.16 -3.09
CA ASN A 279 -13.16 -33.68 -1.73
C ASN A 279 -13.23 -32.58 -0.68
N PHE A 280 -13.04 -31.32 -1.05
CA PHE A 280 -13.13 -30.21 -0.12
C PHE A 280 -14.59 -29.96 0.32
N ARG A 281 -14.83 -29.93 1.63
CA ARG A 281 -16.18 -29.85 2.24
C ARG A 281 -16.40 -28.68 3.19
N TYR A 282 -15.39 -27.85 3.45
CA TYR A 282 -15.54 -26.72 4.37
C TYR A 282 -16.55 -25.71 3.85
N GLU A 283 -17.41 -25.20 4.73
CA GLU A 283 -18.39 -24.15 4.42
C GLU A 283 -18.32 -23.02 5.45
N LEU A 284 -17.99 -21.80 5.01
CA LEU A 284 -18.19 -20.57 5.80
C LEU A 284 -19.65 -20.45 6.24
N PRO A 285 -20.04 -19.92 7.42
CA PRO A 285 -21.45 -19.79 7.83
C PRO A 285 -22.43 -19.23 6.76
N PRO A 286 -23.75 -19.49 6.83
CA PRO A 286 -24.72 -19.22 5.74
C PRO A 286 -24.88 -17.77 5.25
N ARG A 287 -24.15 -16.79 5.79
CA ARG A 287 -24.29 -15.36 5.44
C ARG A 287 -24.12 -15.18 3.92
N ALA A 288 -25.22 -14.82 3.25
CA ALA A 288 -25.32 -14.44 1.83
C ALA A 288 -24.58 -15.34 0.80
N ARG A 289 -24.36 -16.64 1.10
CA ARG A 289 -23.56 -17.55 0.25
C ARG A 289 -24.07 -17.64 -1.19
N LYS A 290 -25.40 -17.72 -1.37
CA LYS A 290 -26.02 -17.91 -2.69
C LYS A 290 -25.88 -16.68 -3.59
N GLU A 291 -26.02 -15.49 -3.03
CA GLU A 291 -25.92 -14.23 -3.77
C GLU A 291 -24.48 -14.00 -4.26
N VAL A 292 -23.48 -14.20 -3.39
CA VAL A 292 -22.07 -14.04 -3.77
C VAL A 292 -21.62 -15.10 -4.79
N GLN A 293 -22.05 -16.35 -4.64
CA GLN A 293 -21.76 -17.39 -5.63
C GLN A 293 -22.29 -17.01 -7.01
N SER A 294 -23.49 -16.44 -7.10
CA SER A 294 -24.04 -15.98 -8.39
C SER A 294 -23.25 -14.83 -9.03
N LEU A 295 -22.52 -14.03 -8.23
CA LEU A 295 -21.66 -12.95 -8.74
C LEU A 295 -20.33 -13.48 -9.29
N LEU A 296 -19.80 -14.59 -8.76
CA LEU A 296 -18.53 -15.16 -9.22
C LEU A 296 -18.56 -15.51 -10.70
N ASP A 297 -19.73 -15.91 -11.20
CA ASP A 297 -19.93 -16.28 -12.61
C ASP A 297 -20.13 -15.07 -13.54
N GLN A 298 -20.17 -13.84 -12.99
CA GLN A 298 -20.40 -12.60 -13.73
C GLN A 298 -19.09 -11.80 -13.90
N PRO A 299 -18.49 -11.76 -15.10
CA PRO A 299 -17.18 -11.11 -15.33
C PRO A 299 -17.10 -9.65 -14.90
N VAL A 300 -18.17 -8.90 -15.15
CA VAL A 300 -18.26 -7.45 -14.89
C VAL A 300 -18.25 -7.16 -13.39
N HIS A 301 -18.82 -8.05 -12.59
CA HIS A 301 -18.95 -7.87 -11.15
C HIS A 301 -17.86 -8.59 -10.36
N SER A 302 -17.02 -9.39 -11.01
CA SER A 302 -15.97 -10.18 -10.39
C SER A 302 -14.62 -9.96 -11.11
N PRO A 303 -13.98 -8.79 -10.93
CA PRO A 303 -12.64 -8.57 -11.47
C PRO A 303 -11.64 -9.60 -10.92
N ILE A 304 -10.63 -9.91 -11.72
CA ILE A 304 -9.54 -10.82 -11.35
C ILE A 304 -8.50 -10.02 -10.56
N THR A 305 -8.02 -10.58 -9.46
CA THR A 305 -6.94 -10.00 -8.65
C THR A 305 -5.88 -11.02 -8.29
N SER A 306 -4.62 -10.58 -8.19
CA SER A 306 -3.50 -11.29 -7.56
C SER A 306 -3.06 -10.60 -6.26
N SER A 307 -3.96 -9.88 -5.60
CA SER A 307 -3.62 -9.06 -4.42
C SER A 307 -3.30 -9.88 -3.17
N MET A 308 -2.12 -9.62 -2.61
CA MET A 308 -1.71 -10.14 -1.31
C MET A 308 -2.52 -9.50 -0.18
N GLY A 309 -2.84 -8.20 -0.26
CA GLY A 309 -3.70 -7.54 0.73
C GLY A 309 -5.08 -8.20 0.82
N ARG A 310 -5.68 -8.56 -0.32
CA ARG A 310 -6.97 -9.28 -0.37
C ARG A 310 -6.87 -10.70 0.18
N LEU A 311 -5.73 -11.38 0.01
CA LEU A 311 -5.48 -12.68 0.64
C LEU A 311 -5.40 -12.55 2.17
N PHE A 312 -4.70 -11.53 2.69
CA PHE A 312 -4.67 -11.23 4.13
C PHE A 312 -6.08 -11.01 4.67
N ASP A 313 -6.90 -10.21 3.99
CA ASP A 313 -8.27 -9.92 4.40
C ASP A 313 -9.11 -11.21 4.48
N ALA A 314 -8.99 -12.09 3.49
CA ALA A 314 -9.70 -13.37 3.46
C ALA A 314 -9.24 -14.34 4.57
N VAL A 315 -7.92 -14.44 4.81
CA VAL A 315 -7.36 -15.28 5.88
C VAL A 315 -7.79 -14.76 7.24
N ALA A 316 -7.75 -13.45 7.45
CA ALA A 316 -8.22 -12.82 8.66
C ALA A 316 -9.70 -13.11 8.93
N VAL A 317 -10.58 -13.04 7.91
CA VAL A 317 -11.97 -13.47 8.07
C VAL A 317 -12.07 -14.93 8.49
N LEU A 318 -11.37 -15.84 7.80
CA LEU A 318 -11.45 -17.27 8.10
C LEU A 318 -11.02 -17.55 9.54
N VAL A 319 -9.92 -16.94 9.97
CA VAL A 319 -9.28 -17.23 11.26
C VAL A 319 -9.92 -16.48 12.43
N LEU A 320 -10.38 -15.25 12.22
CA LEU A 320 -10.89 -14.38 13.30
C LEU A 320 -12.42 -14.42 13.47
N ALA A 321 -13.20 -14.81 12.44
CA ALA A 321 -14.67 -14.74 12.49
C ALA A 321 -15.30 -15.59 13.60
N ASN A 322 -14.62 -16.64 14.09
CA ASN A 322 -15.10 -17.45 15.22
C ASN A 322 -14.99 -16.70 16.56
N HIS A 323 -14.17 -15.66 16.65
CA HIS A 323 -13.87 -14.92 17.87
C HIS A 323 -14.52 -13.53 17.92
N ASP A 324 -14.79 -12.91 16.77
CA ASP A 324 -15.54 -11.66 16.68
C ASP A 324 -16.64 -11.75 15.60
N PRO A 325 -17.91 -12.02 15.98
CA PRO A 325 -19.01 -12.18 15.04
C PRO A 325 -19.44 -10.86 14.36
N HIS A 326 -18.88 -9.73 14.78
CA HIS A 326 -19.13 -8.39 14.21
C HIS A 326 -18.10 -7.99 13.15
N LEU A 327 -17.14 -8.86 12.83
CA LEU A 327 -16.10 -8.61 11.85
C LEU A 327 -16.61 -8.82 10.41
N ASP A 328 -17.66 -8.10 10.04
CA ASP A 328 -18.35 -8.23 8.75
C ASP A 328 -17.91 -7.17 7.72
N ARG A 329 -17.34 -6.05 8.20
CA ARG A 329 -16.98 -4.91 7.37
C ARG A 329 -15.66 -4.29 7.81
N VAL A 330 -14.91 -3.78 6.84
CA VAL A 330 -13.71 -2.97 7.06
C VAL A 330 -14.10 -1.61 7.64
N ASP A 331 -13.44 -1.20 8.72
CA ASP A 331 -13.57 0.14 9.31
C ASP A 331 -12.57 1.12 8.69
N TYR A 332 -11.38 0.65 8.35
CA TYR A 332 -10.32 1.44 7.73
C TYR A 332 -9.42 0.55 6.87
N GLU A 333 -8.68 1.15 5.92
CA GLU A 333 -7.82 0.39 5.02
C GLU A 333 -6.78 -0.46 5.78
N GLY A 334 -6.70 -1.76 5.47
CA GLY A 334 -5.80 -2.70 6.14
C GLY A 334 -6.30 -3.22 7.49
N HIS A 335 -7.55 -2.92 7.89
CA HIS A 335 -8.14 -3.36 9.17
C HIS A 335 -7.92 -4.84 9.48
N PHE A 336 -8.31 -5.73 8.57
CA PHE A 336 -8.24 -7.18 8.78
C PHE A 336 -6.80 -7.69 8.84
N ALA A 337 -5.93 -7.16 7.99
CA ALA A 337 -4.50 -7.46 8.04
C ALA A 337 -3.87 -7.04 9.38
N ALA A 338 -4.21 -5.87 9.90
CA ALA A 338 -3.70 -5.36 11.18
C ALA A 338 -4.22 -6.17 12.39
N LEU A 339 -5.47 -6.63 12.35
CA LEU A 339 -6.02 -7.54 13.37
C LEU A 339 -5.29 -8.89 13.34
N LEU A 340 -5.10 -9.48 12.16
CA LEU A 340 -4.40 -10.75 12.02
C LEU A 340 -2.95 -10.66 12.50
N GLU A 341 -2.27 -9.55 12.18
CA GLU A 341 -0.94 -9.23 12.71
C GLU A 341 -0.94 -9.17 14.24
N SER A 342 -1.92 -8.46 14.82
CA SER A 342 -2.00 -8.24 16.28
C SER A 342 -2.32 -9.52 17.06
N CYS A 343 -2.93 -10.52 16.42
CA CYS A 343 -3.22 -11.80 17.04
C CYS A 343 -2.03 -12.77 17.08
N CYS A 344 -0.92 -12.49 16.39
CA CYS A 344 0.18 -13.46 16.25
C CYS A 344 0.83 -13.82 17.60
N ASP A 345 1.01 -15.11 17.85
CA ASP A 345 1.93 -15.63 18.88
C ASP A 345 3.31 -15.78 18.25
N THR A 346 4.23 -14.88 18.60
CA THR A 346 5.59 -14.84 18.02
C THR A 346 6.42 -16.08 18.33
N ASP A 347 6.10 -16.80 19.41
CA ASP A 347 6.83 -18.00 19.85
C ASP A 347 6.34 -19.28 19.19
N ALA A 348 5.14 -19.26 18.59
CA ALA A 348 4.63 -20.36 17.77
C ALA A 348 5.67 -20.73 16.70
N THR A 349 5.62 -21.93 16.11
CA THR A 349 6.53 -22.32 15.00
C THR A 349 5.77 -23.01 13.87
N GLY A 350 6.45 -23.19 12.74
CA GLY A 350 5.93 -23.86 11.56
C GLY A 350 5.50 -22.92 10.44
N VAL A 351 5.25 -23.53 9.28
CA VAL A 351 4.77 -22.89 8.04
C VAL A 351 3.73 -23.79 7.39
N TYR A 352 2.91 -23.22 6.52
CA TYR A 352 1.97 -23.91 5.66
C TYR A 352 2.57 -24.16 4.26
N PRO A 353 2.05 -25.13 3.49
CA PRO A 353 2.48 -25.34 2.12
C PRO A 353 2.00 -24.20 1.21
N LEU A 354 2.95 -23.45 0.65
CA LEU A 354 2.71 -22.40 -0.36
C LEU A 354 3.65 -22.64 -1.54
N PRO A 355 3.35 -23.62 -2.42
CA PRO A 355 4.28 -23.98 -3.49
C PRO A 355 4.36 -22.89 -4.55
N ILE A 356 5.56 -22.76 -5.13
CA ILE A 356 5.79 -21.99 -6.35
C ILE A 356 5.54 -22.93 -7.53
N CYS A 357 4.58 -22.57 -8.37
CA CYS A 357 4.20 -23.32 -9.56
C CYS A 357 4.73 -22.64 -10.83
N ALA A 358 4.92 -23.45 -11.87
CA ALA A 358 5.36 -22.99 -13.18
C ALA A 358 4.27 -22.14 -13.89
N PRO A 359 4.61 -21.35 -14.92
CA PRO A 359 3.65 -20.52 -15.64
C PRO A 359 2.48 -21.35 -16.18
N GLU A 360 1.26 -20.81 -16.05
CA GLU A 360 0.04 -21.46 -16.53
C GLU A 360 -1.00 -20.43 -16.99
N THR A 361 -2.03 -20.90 -17.69
CA THR A 361 -3.24 -20.12 -17.94
C THR A 361 -4.34 -20.56 -16.98
N ILE A 362 -4.76 -19.67 -16.09
CA ILE A 362 -5.87 -19.94 -15.16
C ILE A 362 -7.20 -19.63 -15.82
N SER A 363 -8.15 -20.56 -15.73
CA SER A 363 -9.54 -20.38 -16.19
C SER A 363 -10.52 -20.19 -15.03
N PHE A 364 -11.17 -19.03 -15.01
CA PHE A 364 -12.14 -18.62 -13.98
C PHE A 364 -13.56 -19.08 -14.32
N THR A 365 -14.46 -19.13 -13.33
CA THR A 365 -15.85 -19.58 -13.56
C THR A 365 -16.66 -18.60 -14.40
N ASN A 366 -16.32 -17.32 -14.35
CA ASN A 366 -16.88 -16.30 -15.23
C ASN A 366 -16.43 -16.41 -16.70
N GLY A 367 -15.70 -17.46 -17.08
CA GLY A 367 -15.29 -17.72 -18.47
C GLY A 367 -14.08 -16.89 -18.94
N ARG A 368 -13.48 -16.06 -18.08
CA ARG A 368 -12.19 -15.41 -18.39
C ARG A 368 -11.04 -16.39 -18.17
N SER A 369 -9.97 -16.19 -18.93
CA SER A 369 -8.69 -16.88 -18.71
C SER A 369 -7.56 -15.85 -18.64
N LEU A 370 -6.55 -16.11 -17.80
CA LEU A 370 -5.41 -15.23 -17.62
C LEU A 370 -4.11 -16.04 -17.67
N PRO A 371 -3.21 -15.79 -18.65
CA PRO A 371 -1.85 -16.32 -18.59
C PRO A 371 -1.08 -15.62 -17.47
N ILE A 372 -0.39 -16.40 -16.65
CA ILE A 372 0.40 -15.89 -15.53
C ILE A 372 1.82 -16.47 -15.55
N PRO A 373 2.81 -15.76 -14.97
CA PRO A 373 4.17 -16.27 -14.81
C PRO A 373 4.21 -17.35 -13.71
N ASN A 374 5.39 -17.62 -13.15
CA ASN A 374 5.47 -18.45 -11.94
C ASN A 374 4.53 -17.90 -10.87
N TYR A 375 3.95 -18.75 -10.02
CA TYR A 375 2.99 -18.25 -9.05
C TYR A 375 3.02 -18.96 -7.71
N LEU A 376 2.72 -18.21 -6.65
CA LEU A 376 2.49 -18.73 -5.31
C LEU A 376 1.07 -19.28 -5.24
N ASP A 377 0.92 -20.60 -5.17
CA ASP A 377 -0.39 -21.25 -5.07
C ASP A 377 -0.87 -21.26 -3.61
N TRP A 378 -1.78 -20.34 -3.27
CA TRP A 378 -2.31 -20.24 -1.91
C TRP A 378 -3.29 -21.36 -1.53
N ARG A 379 -3.79 -22.17 -2.48
CA ARG A 379 -4.84 -23.18 -2.20
C ARG A 379 -4.43 -24.21 -1.14
N PRO A 380 -3.22 -24.81 -1.17
CA PRO A 380 -2.78 -25.75 -0.15
C PRO A 380 -2.63 -25.09 1.23
N MET A 381 -2.19 -23.84 1.29
CA MET A 381 -2.05 -23.08 2.54
C MET A 381 -3.41 -22.85 3.19
N ILE A 382 -4.40 -22.35 2.44
CA ILE A 382 -5.76 -22.14 2.98
C ILE A 382 -6.37 -23.46 3.45
N ARG A 383 -6.20 -24.54 2.70
CA ARG A 383 -6.66 -25.87 3.14
C ARG A 383 -6.02 -26.29 4.46
N ALA A 384 -4.70 -26.08 4.63
CA ALA A 384 -4.00 -26.43 5.85
C ALA A 384 -4.43 -25.56 7.05
N ILE A 385 -4.68 -24.27 6.82
CA ILE A 385 -5.27 -23.36 7.83
C ILE A 385 -6.61 -23.91 8.33
N LEU A 386 -7.49 -24.34 7.43
CA LEU A 386 -8.80 -24.88 7.80
C LEU A 386 -8.69 -26.20 8.58
N VAL A 387 -7.73 -27.06 8.24
CA VAL A 387 -7.44 -28.27 9.03
C VAL A 387 -6.95 -27.92 10.44
N ASP A 388 -6.10 -26.91 10.58
CA ASP A 388 -5.66 -26.42 11.89
C ASP A 388 -6.84 -25.85 12.70
N MET A 389 -7.76 -25.12 12.06
CA MET A 389 -8.99 -24.65 12.69
C MET A 389 -9.90 -25.79 13.16
N GLU A 390 -10.09 -26.83 12.35
CA GLU A 390 -10.84 -28.05 12.72
C GLU A 390 -10.21 -28.80 13.89
N ARG A 391 -8.89 -28.69 14.03
CA ARG A 391 -8.11 -29.26 15.14
C ARG A 391 -8.01 -28.34 16.36
N GLU A 392 -8.72 -27.21 16.35
CA GLU A 392 -8.71 -26.22 17.42
C GLU A 392 -7.29 -25.71 17.76
N VAL A 393 -6.41 -25.62 16.75
CA VAL A 393 -5.10 -24.96 16.90
C VAL A 393 -5.35 -23.48 17.24
N PRO A 394 -4.62 -22.90 18.22
CA PRO A 394 -4.84 -21.51 18.60
C PRO A 394 -4.75 -20.55 17.40
N THR A 395 -5.71 -19.64 17.30
CA THR A 395 -5.79 -18.58 16.28
C THR A 395 -4.48 -17.79 16.16
N SER A 396 -3.83 -17.51 17.29
CA SER A 396 -2.54 -16.83 17.34
C SER A 396 -1.40 -17.61 16.67
N THR A 397 -1.40 -18.94 16.82
CA THR A 397 -0.47 -19.86 16.16
C THR A 397 -0.74 -19.92 14.65
N ILE A 398 -2.01 -20.01 14.25
CA ILE A 398 -2.40 -20.03 12.82
C ILE A 398 -1.98 -18.72 12.14
N ALA A 399 -2.27 -17.58 12.78
CA ALA A 399 -1.87 -16.26 12.29
C ALA A 399 -0.35 -16.17 12.13
N MET A 400 0.42 -16.62 13.12
CA MET A 400 1.88 -16.60 13.03
C MET A 400 2.42 -17.54 11.94
N ARG A 401 1.87 -18.75 11.80
CA ARG A 401 2.25 -19.68 10.72
C ARG A 401 1.97 -19.11 9.34
N PHE A 402 0.85 -18.42 9.15
CA PHE A 402 0.55 -17.70 7.91
C PHE A 402 1.63 -16.66 7.58
N HIS A 403 1.98 -15.79 8.53
CA HIS A 403 3.03 -14.77 8.31
C HIS A 403 4.40 -15.41 8.02
N ARG A 404 4.78 -16.46 8.75
CA ARG A 404 6.03 -17.21 8.45
C ARG A 404 6.02 -17.87 7.09
N THR A 405 4.86 -18.36 6.64
CA THR A 405 4.72 -18.96 5.30
C THR A 405 5.02 -17.92 4.22
N LEU A 406 4.51 -16.70 4.39
CA LEU A 406 4.80 -15.59 3.47
C LEU A 406 6.27 -15.18 3.51
N ALA A 407 6.86 -15.00 4.70
CA ALA A 407 8.29 -14.70 4.83
C ALA A 407 9.17 -15.80 4.18
N PHE A 408 8.79 -17.07 4.36
CA PHE A 408 9.46 -18.20 3.73
C PHE A 408 9.32 -18.20 2.20
N ALA A 409 8.17 -17.78 1.66
CA ALA A 409 8.00 -17.63 0.22
C ALA A 409 8.88 -16.52 -0.36
N ILE A 410 8.97 -15.37 0.33
CA ILE A 410 9.88 -14.27 -0.03
C ILE A 410 11.32 -14.78 -0.11
N ARG A 411 11.73 -15.54 0.91
CA ARG A 411 13.04 -16.20 0.96
C ARG A 411 13.28 -17.08 -0.28
N GLN A 412 12.35 -17.98 -0.61
CA GLN A 412 12.48 -18.88 -1.76
C GLN A 412 12.54 -18.13 -3.10
N ILE A 413 11.74 -17.08 -3.26
CA ILE A 413 11.73 -16.23 -4.46
C ILE A 413 13.07 -15.50 -4.61
N SER A 414 13.59 -14.99 -3.51
CA SER A 414 14.85 -14.24 -3.51
C SER A 414 16.06 -15.12 -3.87
N GLU A 415 15.97 -16.43 -3.60
CA GLU A 415 16.97 -17.43 -3.99
C GLU A 415 16.96 -17.76 -5.49
N TRP A 416 15.98 -17.30 -6.27
CA TRP A 416 15.99 -17.48 -7.73
C TRP A 416 17.13 -16.72 -8.41
N ASN A 417 17.59 -15.63 -7.79
CA ASN A 417 18.77 -14.90 -8.23
C ASN A 417 19.50 -14.30 -7.02
N ASP A 418 20.35 -15.11 -6.41
CA ASP A 418 21.12 -14.80 -5.19
C ASP A 418 22.21 -13.71 -5.38
N THR A 419 22.30 -13.13 -6.58
CA THR A 419 23.21 -12.01 -6.88
C THR A 419 22.49 -10.65 -6.93
N LEU A 420 21.16 -10.66 -7.14
CA LEU A 420 20.39 -9.43 -7.25
C LEU A 420 19.94 -8.95 -5.85
N PRO A 421 19.98 -7.63 -5.61
CA PRO A 421 19.40 -7.07 -4.41
C PRO A 421 17.88 -7.22 -4.41
N VAL A 422 17.28 -7.28 -3.23
CA VAL A 422 15.83 -7.41 -3.06
C VAL A 422 15.24 -6.10 -2.55
N VAL A 423 14.12 -5.67 -3.12
CA VAL A 423 13.38 -4.45 -2.70
C VAL A 423 11.97 -4.85 -2.30
N LEU A 424 11.55 -4.44 -1.10
CA LEU A 424 10.15 -4.57 -0.67
C LEU A 424 9.39 -3.27 -0.95
N GLY A 425 8.19 -3.37 -1.52
CA GLY A 425 7.30 -2.25 -1.76
C GLY A 425 5.83 -2.64 -1.74
N GLY A 426 4.95 -1.69 -1.46
CA GLY A 426 3.51 -1.91 -1.34
C GLY A 426 3.02 -2.02 0.11
N GLY A 427 1.74 -1.70 0.30
CA GLY A 427 1.12 -1.51 1.61
C GLY A 427 1.13 -2.72 2.54
N VAL A 428 1.30 -3.95 2.03
CA VAL A 428 1.38 -5.18 2.85
C VAL A 428 2.62 -5.17 3.74
N PHE A 429 3.72 -4.55 3.30
CA PHE A 429 4.94 -4.44 4.09
C PHE A 429 4.88 -3.36 5.20
N GLN A 430 3.69 -2.83 5.50
CA GLN A 430 3.44 -2.14 6.77
C GLN A 430 3.22 -3.12 7.94
N ASN A 431 3.08 -4.41 7.64
CA ASN A 431 2.95 -5.49 8.61
C ASN A 431 4.29 -5.75 9.30
N LYS A 432 4.37 -5.47 10.61
CA LYS A 432 5.62 -5.59 11.37
C LYS A 432 6.10 -7.02 11.48
N ILE A 433 5.20 -7.97 11.74
CA ILE A 433 5.56 -9.38 11.89
C ILE A 433 6.22 -9.89 10.60
N LEU A 434 5.62 -9.60 9.44
CA LEU A 434 6.17 -9.98 8.15
C LEU A 434 7.54 -9.33 7.90
N VAL A 435 7.66 -8.01 8.12
CA VAL A 435 8.92 -7.29 7.89
C VAL A 435 10.02 -7.75 8.83
N ASP A 436 9.72 -7.96 10.11
CA ASP A 436 10.70 -8.45 11.10
C ASP A 436 11.21 -9.84 10.70
N LEU A 437 10.31 -10.77 10.34
CA LEU A 437 10.69 -12.12 9.88
C LEU A 437 11.58 -12.08 8.63
N VAL A 438 11.26 -11.22 7.67
CA VAL A 438 12.07 -11.08 6.44
C VAL A 438 13.42 -10.44 6.75
N ALA A 439 13.46 -9.39 7.56
CA ALA A 439 14.71 -8.74 7.94
C ALA A 439 15.66 -9.68 8.71
N GLU A 440 15.11 -10.50 9.62
CA GLU A 440 15.86 -11.51 10.36
C GLU A 440 16.47 -12.58 9.46
N ASP A 441 15.70 -13.10 8.49
CA ASP A 441 16.20 -14.09 7.51
C ASP A 441 17.30 -13.50 6.61
N PHE A 442 17.12 -12.25 6.16
CA PHE A 442 18.09 -11.59 5.29
C PHE A 442 19.37 -11.13 5.99
N ALA A 443 19.38 -10.98 7.31
CA ALA A 443 20.57 -10.62 8.07
C ALA A 443 21.73 -11.62 7.89
N GLN A 444 21.44 -12.85 7.47
CA GLN A 444 22.41 -13.93 7.26
C GLN A 444 22.75 -14.17 5.78
N ARG A 445 22.24 -13.34 4.85
CA ARG A 445 22.36 -13.57 3.40
C ARG A 445 23.45 -12.73 2.75
N SER A 446 23.92 -13.20 1.59
CA SER A 446 24.97 -12.55 0.79
C SER A 446 24.47 -11.40 -0.09
N PHE A 447 23.16 -11.31 -0.34
CA PHE A 447 22.55 -10.26 -1.15
C PHE A 447 21.72 -9.31 -0.27
N PRO A 448 21.74 -8.00 -0.56
CA PRO A 448 21.16 -7.01 0.32
C PRO A 448 19.63 -6.86 0.14
N LEU A 449 18.95 -6.51 1.22
CA LEU A 449 17.53 -6.18 1.27
C LEU A 449 17.34 -4.66 1.44
N ALA A 450 16.47 -4.06 0.65
CA ALA A 450 15.97 -2.71 0.86
C ALA A 450 14.52 -2.75 1.33
N ILE A 451 14.29 -2.08 2.46
CA ILE A 451 12.96 -1.77 2.98
C ILE A 451 12.92 -0.25 3.11
N PRO A 452 12.08 0.46 2.33
CA PRO A 452 11.94 1.91 2.42
C PRO A 452 11.71 2.37 3.87
N SER A 453 12.50 3.35 4.32
CA SER A 453 12.48 3.86 5.69
C SER A 453 11.90 5.28 5.76
N ARG A 454 12.48 6.25 5.03
CA ARG A 454 12.03 7.66 5.02
C ARG A 454 10.89 7.87 4.01
N ILE A 455 10.95 7.21 2.87
CA ILE A 455 9.89 7.15 1.87
C ILE A 455 8.86 6.13 2.36
N PRO A 456 7.57 6.48 2.44
CA PRO A 456 6.56 5.52 2.84
C PRO A 456 6.55 4.29 1.92
N ILE A 457 6.49 3.10 2.52
CA ILE A 457 6.45 1.82 1.79
C ILE A 457 5.09 1.56 1.12
N ASN A 458 4.06 2.34 1.49
CA ASN A 458 2.71 2.33 0.91
C ASN A 458 2.57 3.40 -0.19
N ASP A 459 1.35 3.64 -0.66
CA ASP A 459 1.04 4.59 -1.75
C ASP A 459 1.58 6.02 -1.55
N GLY A 460 1.86 6.44 -0.31
CA GLY A 460 2.53 7.70 -0.03
C GLY A 460 3.94 7.80 -0.63
N GLY A 461 4.57 6.69 -1.01
CA GLY A 461 5.85 6.63 -1.70
C GLY A 461 5.78 6.61 -3.22
N ILE A 462 4.60 6.36 -3.83
CA ILE A 462 4.46 6.16 -5.28
C ILE A 462 4.99 7.34 -6.09
N ALA A 463 4.73 8.57 -5.65
CA ALA A 463 5.20 9.76 -6.37
C ALA A 463 6.73 9.86 -6.41
N ALA A 464 7.45 9.35 -5.40
CA ALA A 464 8.91 9.30 -5.42
C ALA A 464 9.42 8.33 -6.49
N GLY A 465 8.81 7.15 -6.59
CA GLY A 465 9.12 6.16 -7.62
C GLY A 465 8.80 6.67 -9.03
N GLN A 466 7.61 7.25 -9.23
CA GLN A 466 7.21 7.92 -10.47
C GLN A 466 8.25 8.97 -10.91
N LEU A 467 8.71 9.80 -9.97
CA LEU A 467 9.71 10.84 -10.24
C LEU A 467 11.05 10.22 -10.66
N ALA A 468 11.52 9.18 -9.98
CA ALA A 468 12.77 8.49 -10.31
C ALA A 468 12.72 7.84 -11.71
N ILE A 469 11.63 7.14 -12.02
CA ILE A 469 11.39 6.48 -13.31
C ILE A 469 11.37 7.51 -14.44
N ALA A 470 10.53 8.54 -14.34
CA ALA A 470 10.40 9.55 -15.38
C ALA A 470 11.70 10.33 -15.60
N ARG A 471 12.44 10.63 -14.53
CA ARG A 471 13.75 11.28 -14.60
C ARG A 471 14.73 10.46 -15.45
N GLU A 472 14.77 9.14 -15.28
CA GLU A 472 15.69 8.29 -16.04
C GLU A 472 15.24 8.09 -17.49
N ILE A 473 13.94 7.89 -17.75
CA ILE A 473 13.38 7.83 -19.12
C ILE A 473 13.80 9.06 -19.93
N VAL A 474 13.65 10.25 -19.35
CA VAL A 474 14.00 11.51 -20.01
C VAL A 474 15.50 11.60 -20.28
N ALA A 475 16.34 11.13 -19.36
CA ALA A 475 17.79 11.13 -19.54
C ALA A 475 18.29 10.14 -20.61
N GLU A 476 17.64 8.97 -20.75
CA GLU A 476 17.92 8.02 -21.82
C GLU A 476 17.56 8.60 -23.20
N GLU A 477 16.46 9.36 -23.30
CA GLU A 477 16.08 10.06 -24.53
C GLU A 477 17.10 11.14 -24.92
N TYR A 478 17.64 11.88 -23.95
CA TYR A 478 18.72 12.84 -24.19
C TYR A 478 20.01 12.21 -24.71
N LEU A 479 20.27 10.93 -24.42
CA LEU A 479 21.44 10.21 -24.95
C LEU A 479 21.22 9.69 -26.37
N CYS A 480 19.96 9.44 -26.75
CA CYS A 480 19.59 8.93 -28.07
C CYS A 480 19.41 10.04 -29.12
N ALA A 481 19.19 11.28 -28.70
CA ALA A 481 19.07 12.47 -29.54
C ALA A 481 20.42 13.14 -29.80
#